data_AF-A0A354TA30-F1
#
_entry.id   AF-A0A354TA30-F1
#
_cell.length_a   1.000
_cell.length_b   1.000
_cell.length_c   1.000
_cell.angle_alpha   90.00
_cell.angle_beta   90.00
_cell.angle_gamma   90.00
#
_symmetry.space_group_name_H-M   'P 1'
#
loop_
_entity.id
_entity.type
_entity.pdbx_description
1 polymer ?
#
loop_
_entity_poly.entity_id
_entity_poly.type
_entity_poly.pdbx_seq_one_letter_code
_entity_poly.pdbx_strand_id
1 'polypeptide(L)' 'VSDHPYQSQFQAFFDALDEGKDMPLTSFTESLKSFEVIFASDKSAELGGKPVKIADLG' A
#
# COMPACT_ATOMS: atom_id res chain seq x y z
N VAL A 1 20.40 11.26 13.96
CA VAL A 1 20.71 9.84 13.63
C VAL A 1 21.00 9.79 12.15
N SER A 2 22.25 9.58 11.75
CA SER A 2 22.70 9.61 10.34
C SER A 2 22.37 8.34 9.56
N ASP A 3 22.12 7.22 10.24
CA ASP A 3 21.85 5.92 9.62
C ASP A 3 20.41 5.46 9.91
N HIS A 4 19.44 6.37 9.75
CA HIS A 4 18.05 5.96 9.88
C HIS A 4 17.63 5.15 8.63
N PRO A 5 17.12 3.91 8.78
CA PRO A 5 16.83 3.02 7.65
C PRO A 5 15.79 3.58 6.66
N TYR A 6 15.02 4.58 7.10
CA TYR A 6 13.96 5.21 6.31
C TYR A 6 14.27 6.63 5.83
N GLN A 7 15.52 7.09 5.98
CA GLN A 7 15.89 8.46 5.62
C GLN A 7 15.55 8.80 4.16
N SER A 8 15.80 7.88 3.23
CA SER A 8 15.47 8.08 1.81
C SER A 8 13.97 8.17 1.56
N GLN A 9 13.14 7.42 2.29
CA GLN A 9 11.68 7.51 2.14
C GLN A 9 11.13 8.80 2.73
N PHE A 10 11.70 9.30 3.83
CA PHE A 10 11.33 10.61 4.35
C PHE A 10 11.70 11.73 3.38
N GLN A 11 12.87 11.67 2.75
CA GLN A 11 13.23 12.66 1.74
C GLN A 11 12.24 12.63 0.56
N ALA A 12 11.95 11.44 0.03
CA ALA A 12 10.96 11.30 -1.05
C ALA A 12 9.56 11.82 -0.66
N PHE A 13 9.16 11.65 0.61
CA PHE A 13 7.93 12.21 1.15
C PHE A 13 7.91 13.74 1.11
N PHE A 14 8.97 14.39 1.58
CA PHE A 14 9.04 15.85 1.56
C PHE A 14 9.12 16.40 0.12
N ASP A 15 9.90 15.76 -0.75
CA ASP A 15 10.01 16.16 -2.16
C ASP A 15 8.65 16.13 -2.87
N ALA A 16 7.85 15.08 -2.64
CA ALA A 16 6.51 14.96 -3.21
C ALA A 16 5.53 16.05 -2.69
N LEU A 17 5.65 16.43 -1.41
CA LEU A 17 4.87 17.53 -0.83
C LEU A 17 5.23 18.87 -1.46
N ASP A 18 6.53 19.17 -1.59
CA ASP A 18 7.02 20.41 -2.18
C ASP A 18 6.63 20.54 -3.66
N GLU A 19 6.60 19.42 -4.37
CA GLU A 19 6.18 19.35 -5.78
C GLU A 19 4.65 19.29 -5.98
N GLY A 20 3.88 19.09 -4.91
CA GLY A 20 2.42 18.91 -4.98
C GLY A 20 2.01 17.66 -5.77
N LYS A 21 2.77 16.58 -5.65
CA LYS A 21 2.55 15.32 -6.36
C LYS A 21 2.23 14.18 -5.41
N ASP A 22 1.57 13.16 -5.95
CA ASP A 22 1.34 11.93 -5.22
C ASP A 22 2.66 11.19 -4.96
N MET A 23 2.80 10.71 -3.73
CA MET A 23 3.91 9.87 -3.30
C MET A 23 3.86 8.50 -4.00
N PRO A 24 4.94 8.07 -4.69
CA PRO A 24 5.04 6.71 -5.20
C PRO A 24 4.89 5.68 -4.08
N LEU A 25 4.18 4.58 -4.35
CA LEU A 25 3.97 3.43 -3.47
C LEU A 25 3.20 3.68 -2.16
N THR A 26 3.02 4.93 -1.75
CA THR A 26 2.46 5.30 -0.44
C THR A 26 1.38 6.37 -0.50
N SER A 27 0.98 6.81 -1.71
CA SER A 27 -0.26 7.56 -1.89
C SER A 27 -1.47 6.72 -1.49
N PHE A 28 -2.63 7.35 -1.27
CA PHE A 28 -3.85 6.62 -0.94
C PHE A 28 -4.25 5.63 -2.03
N THR A 29 -4.15 6.02 -3.30
CA THR A 29 -4.45 5.16 -4.44
C THR A 29 -3.54 3.93 -4.51
N GLU A 30 -2.23 4.10 -4.26
CA GLU A 30 -1.30 2.98 -4.24
C GLU A 30 -1.51 2.09 -3.01
N SER A 31 -1.73 2.70 -1.84
CA SER A 31 -1.95 2.00 -0.57
C SER A 31 -3.22 1.15 -0.60
N LEU A 32 -4.28 1.59 -1.28
CA LEU A 32 -5.54 0.86 -1.43
C LEU A 32 -5.32 -0.56 -1.98
N LYS A 33 -4.38 -0.74 -2.91
CA LYS A 33 -4.05 -2.05 -3.49
C LYS A 33 -3.62 -3.07 -2.42
N SER A 34 -2.89 -2.61 -1.39
CA SER A 34 -2.52 -3.46 -0.26
C SER A 34 -3.74 -3.88 0.57
N PHE A 35 -4.68 -2.96 0.78
CA PHE A 35 -5.93 -3.27 1.49
C PHE A 35 -6.81 -4.24 0.70
N GLU A 36 -6.92 -4.09 -0.61
CA GLU A 36 -7.63 -5.03 -1.48
C GLU A 36 -7.07 -6.46 -1.35
N VAL A 37 -5.73 -6.61 -1.32
CA VAL A 37 -5.08 -7.91 -1.10
C VAL A 37 -5.37 -8.45 0.29
N ILE A 38 -5.35 -7.61 1.33
CA ILE A 38 -5.69 -8.01 2.70
C ILE A 38 -7.12 -8.55 2.75
N PHE A 39 -8.08 -7.83 2.17
CA PHE A 39 -9.48 -8.26 2.15
C PHE A 39 -9.69 -9.55 1.35
N ALA A 40 -9.02 -9.71 0.21
CA ALA A 40 -9.04 -10.97 -0.54
C ALA A 40 -8.44 -12.13 0.27
N SER A 41 -7.39 -11.86 1.05
CA SER A 41 -6.73 -12.87 1.89
C SER A 41 -7.61 -13.30 3.05
N ASP A 42 -8.27 -12.35 3.73
CA ASP A 42 -9.25 -12.64 4.78
C ASP A 42 -10.40 -13.48 4.21
N LYS A 43 -10.91 -13.11 3.03
CA LYS A 43 -11.97 -13.88 2.38
C LYS A 43 -11.53 -15.28 1.97
N SER A 44 -10.30 -15.43 1.50
CA SER A 44 -9.70 -16.73 1.19
C SER A 44 -9.65 -17.62 2.43
N ALA A 45 -9.24 -17.07 3.58
CA ALA A 45 -9.19 -17.78 4.84
C ALA A 45 -10.58 -18.27 5.29
N GLU A 46 -11.62 -17.42 5.19
CA GLU A 46 -13.02 -17.81 5.46
C GLU A 46 -13.50 -18.97 4.57
N LEU A 47 -13.02 -19.04 3.33
CA LEU A 47 -13.40 -20.05 2.34
C LEU A 47 -12.53 -21.32 2.39
N GLY A 48 -11.70 -21.48 3.43
CA GLY A 48 -10.82 -22.63 3.59
C GLY A 48 -9.57 -22.59 2.71
N GLY A 49 -9.05 -21.38 2.44
CA GLY A 49 -7.82 -21.15 1.66
C GLY A 49 -8.04 -21.13 0.15
N LYS A 50 -9.28 -20.95 -0.33
CA LYS A 50 -9.57 -20.86 -1.76
C LYS A 50 -9.14 -19.49 -2.31
N PRO A 51 -8.48 -19.43 -3.48
CA PRO A 51 -8.14 -18.16 -4.11
C PRO A 51 -9.37 -17.27 -4.35
N VAL A 52 -9.24 -16.00 -3.99
CA VAL A 52 -10.25 -14.95 -4.21
C VAL A 52 -9.66 -13.90 -5.15
N LYS A 53 -10.40 -13.51 -6.18
CA LYS A 53 -9.97 -12.41 -7.06
C LYS A 53 -10.37 -11.09 -6.40
N ILE A 54 -9.50 -10.08 -6.50
CA ILE A 54 -9.79 -8.73 -5.98
C ILE A 54 -11.09 -8.17 -6.59
N ALA A 55 -11.35 -8.44 -7.88
CA ALA A 55 -12.58 -8.03 -8.56
C ALA A 55 -13.89 -8.60 -7.97
N ASP A 56 -13.79 -9.61 -7.09
CA ASP A 56 -14.94 -10.25 -6.45
C ASP A 56 -15.25 -9.64 -5.05
N LEU A 57 -14.51 -8.60 -4.62
CA LEU A 57 -14.64 -7.99 -3.28
C LEU A 57 -15.76 -6.93 -3.16
N GLY A 58 -16.31 -6.43 -4.27
CA GLY A 58 -17.39 -5.42 -4.29
C GLY A 58 -17.15 -4.30 -5.29
#